data_AF-A0A517WHQ8-F1
#
_entry.id   AF-A0A517WHQ8-F1
#
_cell.length_a   1.000
_cell.length_b   1.000
_cell.length_c   1.000
_cell.angle_alpha   90.00
_cell.angle_beta   90.00
_cell.angle_gamma   90.00
#
_symmetry.space_group_name_H-M   'P 1'
#
loop_
_entity.id
_entity.type
_entity.pdbx_description
1 polymer ?
#
loop_
_entity_poly.entity_id
_entity_poly.type
_entity_poly.pdbx_seq_one_letter_code
_entity_poly.pdbx_strand_id
1 'polypeptide(L)'
;MAIQFDCPYCTSTLKVPDASAGKQGDCPRCGTKLVIPNPFAMSEQAAPAAQETQAASQTQAPAMDAPAGASQEAAPPAGESVAVQQRPLSTATAQYLRKRRRSNVGPILLIILCFGLMLGAAGYFYYTYGPRLEGNLVGARLSPEDASLEQLQKTSDLGLSEDVIQAVNNSFKETPRRVQSDLMEMTFFGPEQGGLKVRLKPGAKTEIVRVDLTGDPALLEYIKQHGTQLDQPRYTELQSQLEAFYTDWNRFLQEGGPMPDLINYRNTIGLNSLIGGLGYHMEARVNNRVFPCVHDDYDGGLYFLVPKGTLQFEILGSQMENGWTKFPGKYTVQVTQEYQGQ
;
A
#
# COMPACT_ATOMS: atom_id res chain seq x y z
N MET A 1 -21.62 -19.53 17.36
CA MET A 1 -20.92 -18.82 18.46
C MET A 1 -20.65 -17.39 18.01
N ALA A 2 -19.76 -16.65 18.70
CA ALA A 2 -19.39 -15.30 18.33
C ALA A 2 -17.86 -15.13 18.37
N ILE A 3 -17.31 -14.57 17.30
CA ILE A 3 -15.89 -14.26 17.16
C ILE A 3 -15.61 -12.94 17.89
N GLN A 4 -14.56 -12.96 18.71
CA GLN A 4 -14.02 -11.79 19.40
C GLN A 4 -12.64 -11.46 18.85
N PHE A 5 -12.46 -10.24 18.39
CA PHE A 5 -11.18 -9.73 17.89
C PHE A 5 -11.11 -8.22 18.09
N ASP A 6 -9.91 -7.68 18.23
CA ASP A 6 -9.69 -6.23 18.34
C ASP A 6 -9.57 -5.62 16.93
N CYS A 7 -10.26 -4.50 16.68
CA CYS A 7 -10.13 -3.78 15.41
C CYS A 7 -8.70 -3.27 15.22
N PRO A 8 -8.00 -3.55 14.10
CA PRO A 8 -6.61 -3.14 13.92
C PRO A 8 -6.41 -1.61 13.88
N TYR A 9 -7.44 -0.85 13.52
CA TYR A 9 -7.37 0.62 13.36
C TYR A 9 -7.71 1.42 14.63
N CYS A 10 -8.60 0.89 15.47
CA CYS A 10 -9.07 1.60 16.68
C CYS A 10 -8.94 0.80 17.98
N THR A 11 -8.37 -0.41 17.92
CA THR A 11 -8.14 -1.34 19.04
C THR A 11 -9.38 -1.73 19.86
N SER A 12 -10.58 -1.32 19.45
CA SER A 12 -11.82 -1.70 20.11
C SER A 12 -12.13 -3.17 19.87
N THR A 13 -12.36 -3.91 20.95
CA THR A 13 -12.82 -5.30 20.87
C THR A 13 -14.20 -5.39 20.23
N LEU A 14 -14.29 -6.08 19.10
CA LEU A 14 -15.52 -6.33 18.35
C LEU A 14 -16.06 -7.74 18.67
N LYS A 15 -17.38 -7.86 18.70
CA LYS A 15 -18.11 -9.13 18.84
C LYS A 15 -18.99 -9.30 17.62
N VAL A 16 -18.73 -10.32 16.81
CA VAL A 16 -19.46 -10.60 15.56
C VAL A 16 -19.90 -12.07 15.50
N PRO A 17 -21.00 -12.42 14.81
CA PRO A 17 -21.40 -13.82 14.63
C PRO A 17 -20.37 -14.59 13.79
N ASP A 18 -20.20 -15.90 14.05
CA ASP A 18 -19.29 -16.75 13.27
C ASP A 18 -19.62 -16.75 11.76
N ALA A 19 -20.91 -16.57 11.40
CA ALA A 19 -21.37 -16.47 10.02
C ALA A 19 -20.79 -15.26 9.25
N SER A 20 -20.10 -14.35 9.94
CA SER A 20 -19.39 -13.21 9.37
C SER A 20 -17.88 -13.45 9.21
N ALA A 21 -17.35 -14.61 9.63
CA ALA A 21 -15.96 -15.00 9.43
C ALA A 21 -15.52 -14.87 7.96
N GLY A 22 -14.36 -14.27 7.72
CA GLY A 22 -13.79 -14.06 6.38
C GLY A 22 -14.53 -13.02 5.52
N LYS A 23 -15.60 -12.39 6.01
CA LYS A 23 -16.32 -11.33 5.29
C LYS A 23 -15.76 -9.96 5.64
N GLN A 24 -15.91 -9.03 4.71
CA GLN A 24 -15.69 -7.60 4.95
C GLN A 24 -16.86 -7.00 5.73
N GLY A 25 -16.58 -6.08 6.64
CA GLY A 25 -17.57 -5.27 7.34
C GLY A 25 -16.93 -4.02 7.94
N ASP A 26 -17.77 -3.02 8.24
CA ASP A 26 -17.33 -1.76 8.82
C ASP A 26 -17.20 -1.87 10.34
N CYS A 27 -16.17 -1.28 10.92
CA CYS A 27 -16.02 -1.21 12.38
C CYS A 27 -17.06 -0.26 13.00
N PRO A 28 -17.94 -0.71 13.91
CA PRO A 28 -18.96 0.16 14.54
C PRO A 28 -18.39 1.21 15.51
N ARG A 29 -17.06 1.28 15.65
CA ARG A 29 -16.36 2.25 16.51
C ARG A 29 -15.54 3.30 15.75
N CYS A 30 -15.11 3.01 14.51
CA CYS A 30 -14.28 3.93 13.72
C CYS A 30 -14.62 3.96 12.23
N GLY A 31 -15.68 3.28 11.78
CA GLY A 31 -16.14 3.25 10.39
C GLY A 31 -15.24 2.50 9.40
N THR A 32 -14.01 2.16 9.78
CA THR A 32 -13.04 1.52 8.87
C THR A 32 -13.49 0.13 8.43
N LYS A 33 -13.38 -0.15 7.13
CA LYS A 33 -13.60 -1.47 6.54
C LYS A 33 -12.50 -2.44 6.97
N LEU A 34 -12.90 -3.62 7.42
CA LEU A 34 -11.97 -4.67 7.84
C LEU A 34 -12.51 -6.05 7.48
N VAL A 35 -11.61 -7.03 7.36
CA VAL A 35 -11.97 -8.44 7.19
C VAL A 35 -12.05 -9.09 8.56
N ILE A 36 -13.16 -9.76 8.86
CA ILE A 36 -13.34 -10.47 10.12
C ILE A 36 -12.47 -11.74 10.11
N PRO A 37 -11.60 -11.98 11.11
CA PRO A 37 -10.77 -13.18 11.17
C PRO A 37 -11.59 -14.47 11.11
N ASN A 38 -11.13 -15.47 10.36
CA ASN A 38 -11.75 -16.80 10.32
C ASN A 38 -10.90 -17.83 11.10
N PRO A 39 -11.22 -18.13 12.36
CA PRO A 39 -10.48 -19.10 13.15
C PRO A 39 -10.69 -20.56 12.69
N PHE A 40 -11.66 -20.82 11.81
CA PHE A 40 -12.01 -22.17 11.33
C PHE A 40 -11.31 -22.56 10.02
N ALA A 41 -10.65 -21.62 9.34
CA ALA A 41 -9.93 -21.92 8.08
C ALA A 41 -8.71 -22.85 8.26
N MET A 42 -8.25 -23.05 9.50
CA MET A 42 -7.01 -23.76 9.82
C MET A 42 -7.19 -25.27 10.05
N SER A 43 -8.44 -25.78 10.10
CA SER A 43 -8.73 -27.19 10.37
C SER A 43 -8.95 -28.08 9.15
N GLU A 44 -8.95 -27.53 7.93
CA GLU A 44 -9.34 -28.27 6.71
C GLU A 44 -8.14 -28.67 5.81
N GLN A 45 -6.91 -28.46 6.28
CA GLN A 45 -5.67 -28.77 5.57
C GLN A 45 -4.87 -29.89 6.26
N ALA A 46 -5.52 -31.01 6.55
CA ALA A 46 -4.90 -32.17 7.19
C ALA A 46 -5.50 -33.55 6.77
N ALA A 47 -5.59 -33.83 5.47
CA ALA A 47 -5.72 -35.20 4.95
C ALA A 47 -5.31 -35.30 3.46
N PRO A 48 -4.34 -36.17 3.09
CA PRO A 48 -4.12 -36.55 1.70
C PRO A 48 -4.93 -37.81 1.35
N ALA A 49 -5.70 -37.77 0.26
CA ALA A 49 -6.29 -38.95 -0.36
C ALA A 49 -6.00 -38.92 -1.87
N ALA A 50 -5.48 -40.03 -2.39
CA ALA A 50 -5.04 -40.15 -3.77
C ALA A 50 -5.95 -41.10 -4.56
N GLN A 51 -6.10 -40.82 -5.86
CA GLN A 51 -6.62 -41.72 -6.91
C GLN A 51 -8.14 -42.01 -6.80
N GLU A 52 -8.87 -42.31 -7.89
CA GLU A 52 -8.46 -42.89 -9.18
C GLU A 52 -8.93 -42.16 -10.45
N THR A 53 -8.27 -42.50 -11.55
CA THR A 53 -8.55 -42.11 -12.93
C THR A 53 -9.64 -42.97 -13.56
N GLN A 54 -10.49 -42.40 -14.41
CA GLN A 54 -11.04 -43.13 -15.55
C GLN A 54 -11.36 -42.18 -16.72
N ALA A 55 -11.05 -42.63 -17.94
CA ALA A 55 -11.20 -41.87 -19.17
C ALA A 55 -12.06 -42.64 -20.18
N ALA A 56 -12.86 -41.93 -20.98
CA ALA A 56 -13.34 -42.43 -22.28
C ALA A 56 -13.81 -41.28 -23.17
N SER A 57 -13.47 -41.36 -24.45
CA SER A 57 -13.90 -40.43 -25.53
C SER A 57 -15.36 -40.63 -25.92
N GLN A 58 -15.98 -39.61 -26.53
CA GLN A 58 -16.62 -39.79 -27.85
C GLN A 58 -16.95 -38.50 -28.62
N THR A 59 -16.99 -38.69 -29.94
CA THR A 59 -17.20 -37.73 -31.03
C THR A 59 -18.69 -37.48 -31.30
N GLN A 60 -19.10 -36.26 -31.67
CA GLN A 60 -19.90 -35.94 -32.90
C GLN A 60 -20.45 -34.50 -32.92
N ALA A 61 -20.62 -33.98 -34.14
CA ALA A 61 -21.30 -32.70 -34.45
C ALA A 61 -22.81 -32.92 -34.69
N PRO A 62 -23.61 -31.86 -34.86
CA PRO A 62 -23.98 -31.50 -36.24
C PRO A 62 -24.04 -29.99 -36.53
N ALA A 63 -24.34 -29.64 -37.78
CA ALA A 63 -24.41 -28.28 -38.33
C ALA A 63 -25.86 -27.85 -38.64
N MET A 64 -26.06 -26.52 -38.85
CA MET A 64 -27.14 -25.77 -39.55
C MET A 64 -27.03 -24.30 -39.07
N ASP A 65 -27.28 -23.22 -39.82
CA ASP A 65 -27.78 -23.02 -41.19
C ASP A 65 -27.23 -21.72 -41.81
N ALA A 66 -27.39 -21.56 -43.14
CA ALA A 66 -27.27 -20.28 -43.86
C ALA A 66 -28.57 -20.01 -44.64
N PRO A 67 -29.02 -18.74 -44.80
CA PRO A 67 -29.14 -18.12 -46.14
C PRO A 67 -28.99 -16.57 -46.14
N ALA A 68 -29.06 -15.80 -47.23
CA ALA A 68 -28.62 -15.94 -48.64
C ALA A 68 -28.81 -14.58 -49.38
N GLY A 69 -28.16 -14.35 -50.53
CA GLY A 69 -28.37 -13.19 -51.41
C GLY A 69 -27.24 -13.01 -52.44
N ALA A 70 -27.30 -13.59 -53.64
CA ALA A 70 -28.02 -13.12 -54.84
C ALA A 70 -27.40 -11.82 -55.41
N SER A 71 -27.03 -11.70 -56.69
CA SER A 71 -27.68 -12.19 -57.94
C SER A 71 -26.62 -12.45 -59.03
N GLN A 72 -26.62 -13.62 -59.70
CA GLN A 72 -27.30 -14.00 -60.96
C GLN A 72 -26.65 -13.52 -62.28
N GLU A 73 -26.68 -14.46 -63.23
CA GLU A 73 -25.96 -14.53 -64.50
C GLU A 73 -26.93 -14.45 -65.69
N ALA A 74 -26.46 -13.96 -66.84
CA ALA A 74 -27.06 -14.26 -68.16
C ALA A 74 -26.03 -14.10 -69.29
N ALA A 75 -25.92 -15.12 -70.15
CA ALA A 75 -25.09 -15.16 -71.38
C ALA A 75 -25.86 -14.51 -72.58
N PRO A 76 -25.39 -14.49 -73.86
CA PRO A 76 -24.81 -15.60 -74.66
C PRO A 76 -23.73 -15.13 -75.70
N PRO A 77 -23.53 -15.76 -76.89
CA PRO A 77 -22.94 -17.08 -77.12
C PRO A 77 -21.65 -17.00 -78.00
N ALA A 78 -21.15 -18.16 -78.46
CA ALA A 78 -19.96 -18.30 -79.30
C ALA A 78 -20.05 -17.58 -80.67
N GLY A 79 -18.90 -17.10 -81.14
CA GLY A 79 -18.69 -16.50 -82.46
C GLY A 79 -17.24 -16.71 -82.94
N GLU A 80 -17.09 -16.93 -84.25
CA GLU A 80 -15.87 -17.42 -84.89
C GLU A 80 -14.80 -16.34 -85.12
N SER A 81 -13.53 -16.74 -85.02
CA SER A 81 -12.31 -16.14 -85.61
C SER A 81 -12.16 -14.61 -85.78
N VAL A 82 -11.02 -14.08 -85.34
CA VAL A 82 -9.94 -13.58 -86.23
C VAL A 82 -8.70 -13.28 -85.38
N ALA A 83 -7.52 -13.61 -85.91
CA ALA A 83 -6.25 -13.41 -85.21
C ALA A 83 -5.83 -11.93 -85.22
N VAL A 84 -5.46 -11.38 -84.06
CA VAL A 84 -4.67 -10.15 -83.96
C VAL A 84 -3.44 -10.37 -83.07
N GLN A 85 -2.29 -10.24 -83.73
CA GLN A 85 -0.92 -10.11 -83.25
C GLN A 85 -0.68 -10.04 -81.73
N GLN A 86 0.13 -10.98 -81.24
CA GLN A 86 0.75 -10.90 -79.92
C GLN A 86 1.67 -9.67 -79.82
N ARG A 87 1.55 -8.91 -78.71
CA ARG A 87 2.68 -8.18 -78.12
C ARG A 87 2.88 -8.68 -76.69
N PRO A 88 4.11 -9.07 -76.30
CA PRO A 88 4.33 -9.73 -75.01
C PRO A 88 4.27 -8.73 -73.86
N LEU A 89 3.25 -8.85 -73.00
CA LEU A 89 3.37 -8.31 -71.65
C LEU A 89 4.34 -9.21 -70.88
N SER A 90 5.46 -8.60 -70.49
CA SER A 90 6.61 -9.28 -69.91
C SER A 90 6.29 -10.17 -68.71
N THR A 91 7.08 -11.23 -68.53
CA THR A 91 7.09 -12.16 -67.40
C THR A 91 7.43 -11.53 -66.04
N ALA A 92 7.49 -10.20 -65.94
CA ALA A 92 7.90 -9.46 -64.76
C ALA A 92 6.85 -9.44 -63.63
N THR A 93 5.55 -9.48 -63.95
CA THR A 93 4.48 -9.34 -62.93
C THR A 93 4.15 -10.66 -62.22
N ALA A 94 4.32 -11.81 -62.87
CA ALA A 94 4.07 -13.13 -62.26
C ALA A 94 5.10 -13.51 -61.18
N GLN A 95 6.31 -12.93 -61.22
CA GLN A 95 7.36 -13.19 -60.22
C GLN A 95 7.21 -12.35 -58.95
N TYR A 96 6.55 -11.19 -59.01
CA TYR A 96 6.48 -10.26 -57.89
C TYR A 96 5.56 -10.76 -56.75
N LEU A 97 4.43 -11.39 -57.08
CA LEU A 97 3.47 -11.91 -56.09
C LEU A 97 3.93 -13.21 -55.39
N ARG A 98 5.02 -13.83 -55.83
CA ARG A 98 5.59 -15.04 -55.21
C ARG A 98 6.75 -14.76 -54.25
N LYS A 99 7.07 -13.48 -53.96
CA LYS A 99 8.11 -13.09 -52.98
C LYS A 99 7.60 -13.24 -51.53
N ARG A 100 7.32 -14.49 -51.16
CA ARG A 100 7.37 -15.10 -49.83
C ARG A 100 7.40 -14.08 -48.67
N ARG A 101 6.26 -13.86 -48.00
CA ARG A 101 6.21 -13.31 -46.63
C ARG A 101 7.01 -14.25 -45.71
N ARG A 102 8.34 -14.10 -45.68
CA ARG A 102 9.17 -14.58 -44.57
C ARG A 102 8.76 -13.72 -43.38
N SER A 103 7.99 -14.29 -42.47
CA SER A 103 7.63 -13.61 -41.23
C SER A 103 8.91 -13.40 -40.42
N ASN A 104 9.24 -12.15 -40.09
CA ASN A 104 10.41 -11.79 -39.29
C ASN A 104 10.22 -12.14 -37.79
N VAL A 105 9.46 -13.20 -37.50
CA VAL A 105 9.07 -13.65 -36.16
C VAL A 105 10.22 -14.38 -35.47
N GLY A 106 11.10 -15.05 -36.23
CA GLY A 106 12.31 -15.72 -35.72
C GLY A 106 13.21 -14.81 -34.85
N PRO A 107 13.71 -13.66 -35.35
CA PRO A 107 14.52 -12.75 -34.53
C PRO A 107 13.74 -12.11 -33.38
N ILE A 108 12.43 -11.88 -33.52
CA ILE A 108 11.59 -11.33 -32.43
C ILE A 108 11.48 -12.34 -31.27
N LEU A 109 11.19 -13.62 -31.58
CA LEU A 109 11.14 -14.68 -30.57
C LEU A 109 12.49 -14.89 -29.88
N LEU A 110 13.61 -14.77 -30.60
CA LEU A 110 14.95 -14.87 -30.02
C LEU A 110 15.24 -13.70 -29.07
N ILE A 111 14.84 -12.46 -29.42
CA ILE A 111 14.97 -11.31 -28.52
C ILE A 111 14.12 -11.51 -27.25
N ILE A 112 12.88 -11.98 -27.37
CA ILE A 112 12.00 -12.25 -26.23
C ILE A 112 12.58 -13.35 -25.33
N LEU A 113 13.13 -14.43 -25.91
CA LEU A 113 13.80 -15.50 -25.17
C LEU A 113 15.02 -14.97 -24.40
N CYS A 114 15.91 -14.22 -25.06
CA CYS A 114 17.09 -13.64 -24.43
C CYS A 114 16.73 -12.63 -23.33
N PHE A 115 15.69 -11.81 -23.55
CA PHE A 115 15.21 -10.86 -22.55
C PHE A 115 14.58 -11.57 -21.35
N GLY A 116 13.79 -12.64 -21.58
CA GLY A 116 13.25 -13.49 -20.52
C GLY A 116 14.33 -14.19 -19.71
N LEU A 117 15.40 -14.69 -20.35
CA LEU A 117 16.57 -15.27 -19.68
C LEU A 117 17.36 -14.21 -18.89
N MET A 118 17.53 -13.00 -19.42
CA MET A 118 18.15 -11.87 -18.71
C MET A 118 17.34 -11.46 -17.48
N LEU A 119 16.01 -11.33 -17.60
CA LEU A 119 15.13 -11.04 -16.47
C LEU A 119 15.12 -12.16 -15.44
N GLY A 120 15.11 -13.43 -15.88
CA GLY A 120 15.19 -14.60 -15.00
C GLY A 120 16.51 -14.65 -14.24
N ALA A 121 17.64 -14.38 -14.92
CA ALA A 121 18.95 -14.30 -14.29
C ALA A 121 19.04 -13.11 -13.33
N ALA A 122 18.53 -11.93 -13.70
CA ALA A 122 18.49 -10.76 -12.82
C ALA A 122 17.62 -11.01 -11.58
N GLY A 123 16.45 -11.64 -11.74
CA GLY A 123 15.58 -12.05 -10.63
C GLY A 123 16.23 -13.09 -9.73
N TYR A 124 16.93 -14.09 -10.29
CA TYR A 124 17.70 -15.07 -9.52
C TYR A 124 18.86 -14.41 -8.76
N PHE A 125 19.60 -13.50 -9.39
CA PHE A 125 20.68 -12.74 -8.73
C PHE A 125 20.12 -11.85 -7.61
N TYR A 126 19.00 -11.16 -7.83
CA TYR A 126 18.36 -10.35 -6.80
C TYR A 126 17.82 -11.20 -5.64
N TYR A 127 17.22 -12.35 -5.90
CA TYR A 127 16.79 -13.28 -4.85
C TYR A 127 17.97 -13.87 -4.05
N THR A 128 19.11 -14.12 -4.72
CA THR A 128 20.28 -14.77 -4.10
C THR A 128 21.19 -13.79 -3.35
N TYR A 129 21.35 -12.56 -3.88
CA TYR A 129 22.34 -11.56 -3.45
C TYR A 129 21.73 -10.20 -3.13
N GLY A 130 20.39 -10.07 -3.15
CA GLY A 130 19.71 -8.84 -2.74
C GLY A 130 19.97 -8.49 -1.26
N PRO A 131 19.72 -7.23 -0.87
CA PRO A 131 19.93 -6.80 0.50
C PRO A 131 19.02 -7.60 1.44
N ARG A 132 19.62 -8.35 2.36
CA ARG A 132 18.89 -9.02 3.43
C ARG A 132 18.53 -7.98 4.48
N LEU A 133 17.33 -7.44 4.38
CA LEU A 133 16.77 -6.51 5.36
C LEU A 133 16.24 -7.27 6.59
N GLU A 134 17.08 -8.14 7.17
CA GLU A 134 16.72 -8.99 8.30
C GLU A 134 17.86 -9.04 9.32
N GLY A 135 17.54 -8.84 10.60
CA GLY A 135 18.56 -8.83 11.64
C GLY A 135 18.05 -8.47 13.04
N ASN A 136 18.98 -8.09 13.91
CA ASN A 136 18.69 -7.59 15.24
C ASN A 136 19.05 -6.09 15.31
N LEU A 137 18.16 -5.28 15.88
CA LEU A 137 18.37 -3.87 16.17
C LEU A 137 18.27 -3.61 17.67
N VAL A 138 18.78 -2.47 18.13
CA VAL A 138 18.75 -2.07 19.54
C VAL A 138 17.71 -0.97 19.74
N GLY A 139 16.88 -1.14 20.76
CA GLY A 139 15.91 -0.17 21.21
C GLY A 139 16.28 0.44 22.57
N ALA A 140 15.96 1.71 22.75
CA ALA A 140 16.08 2.43 24.02
C ALA A 140 14.76 3.15 24.35
N ARG A 141 14.32 3.06 25.61
CA ARG A 141 13.07 3.65 26.10
C ARG A 141 13.23 5.16 26.29
N LEU A 142 12.33 5.98 25.78
CA LEU A 142 12.33 7.40 26.12
C LEU A 142 11.93 7.59 27.58
N SER A 143 12.59 8.54 28.24
CA SER A 143 12.16 9.03 29.54
C SER A 143 10.74 9.63 29.47
N PRO A 144 9.96 9.67 30.56
CA PRO A 144 8.62 10.30 30.56
C PRO A 144 8.62 11.78 30.15
N GLU A 145 9.71 12.49 30.41
CA GLU A 145 9.94 13.88 30.03
C GLU A 145 10.25 14.05 28.54
N ASP A 146 11.06 13.16 27.95
CA ASP A 146 11.40 13.18 26.51
C ASP A 146 10.30 12.56 25.62
N ALA A 147 9.39 11.76 26.19
CA ALA A 147 8.28 11.08 25.50
C ALA A 147 7.13 12.03 25.06
N SER A 148 7.47 13.18 24.49
CA SER A 148 6.55 14.22 24.01
C SER A 148 6.96 14.72 22.63
N LEU A 149 6.55 13.99 21.60
CA LEU A 149 6.90 14.25 20.19
C LEU A 149 6.01 15.36 19.62
N GLU A 150 6.60 16.36 18.96
CA GLU A 150 5.85 17.51 18.40
C GLU A 150 6.22 17.82 16.94
N GLN A 151 5.22 18.13 16.12
CA GLN A 151 5.42 18.60 14.74
C GLN A 151 4.57 19.83 14.43
N LEU A 152 5.20 20.86 13.87
CA LEU A 152 4.52 22.00 13.24
C LEU A 152 4.08 21.62 11.82
N GLN A 153 2.79 21.77 11.52
CA GLN A 153 2.23 21.44 10.22
C GLN A 153 2.65 22.48 9.18
N LYS A 154 3.03 22.00 7.98
CA LYS A 154 3.36 22.86 6.83
C LYS A 154 2.09 23.14 6.04
N THR A 155 1.76 24.41 5.86
CA THR A 155 0.55 24.84 5.13
C THR A 155 0.84 25.53 3.80
N SER A 156 2.11 25.76 3.47
CA SER A 156 2.55 26.46 2.25
C SER A 156 2.06 25.83 0.96
N ASP A 157 1.87 24.51 0.97
CA ASP A 157 1.66 23.71 -0.23
C ASP A 157 0.18 23.34 -0.44
N LEU A 158 -0.71 23.78 0.47
CA LEU A 158 -2.13 23.39 0.51
C LEU A 158 -3.05 24.20 -0.42
N GLY A 159 -2.56 25.28 -1.04
CA GLY A 159 -3.37 26.14 -1.92
C GLY A 159 -4.50 26.93 -1.23
N LEU A 160 -4.56 26.92 0.10
CA LEU A 160 -5.57 27.61 0.91
C LEU A 160 -5.25 29.11 1.07
N SER A 161 -6.27 29.93 1.32
CA SER A 161 -6.06 31.34 1.64
C SER A 161 -5.50 31.54 3.05
N GLU A 162 -4.75 32.63 3.23
CA GLU A 162 -4.15 33.01 4.51
C GLU A 162 -5.22 33.22 5.60
N ASP A 163 -6.38 33.79 5.25
CA ASP A 163 -7.52 33.97 6.15
C ASP A 163 -8.04 32.64 6.74
N VAL A 164 -8.16 31.59 5.90
CA VAL A 164 -8.61 30.25 6.31
C VAL A 164 -7.60 29.60 7.25
N ILE A 165 -6.32 29.68 6.89
CA ILE A 165 -5.22 29.16 7.71
C ILE A 165 -5.19 29.87 9.07
N GLN A 166 -5.29 31.21 9.09
CA GLN A 166 -5.23 31.99 10.31
C GLN A 166 -6.46 31.78 11.20
N ALA A 167 -7.67 31.72 10.64
CA ALA A 167 -8.90 31.46 11.39
C ALA A 167 -8.86 30.11 12.12
N VAL A 168 -8.45 29.05 11.42
CA VAL A 168 -8.30 27.71 12.01
C VAL A 168 -7.20 27.71 13.07
N ASN A 169 -6.00 28.23 12.77
CA ASN A 169 -4.88 28.30 13.72
C ASN A 169 -5.26 29.05 15.01
N ASN A 170 -5.94 30.18 14.90
CA ASN A 170 -6.44 30.95 16.05
C ASN A 170 -7.42 30.11 16.89
N SER A 171 -8.35 29.38 16.27
CA SER A 171 -9.30 28.53 17.02
C SER A 171 -8.61 27.42 17.83
N PHE A 172 -7.48 26.89 17.32
CA PHE A 172 -6.66 25.89 18.03
C PHE A 172 -5.67 26.50 19.03
N LYS A 173 -5.38 27.81 18.93
CA LYS A 173 -4.67 28.57 19.96
C LYS A 173 -5.57 28.84 21.16
N GLU A 174 -6.81 29.26 20.90
CA GLU A 174 -7.83 29.52 21.93
C GLU A 174 -8.33 28.23 22.58
N THR A 175 -8.64 27.20 21.79
CA THR A 175 -9.14 25.91 22.27
C THR A 175 -8.37 24.74 21.66
N PRO A 176 -7.22 24.36 22.25
CA PRO A 176 -6.51 23.12 21.92
C PRO A 176 -7.43 21.90 21.96
N ARG A 177 -7.26 20.96 21.03
CA ARG A 177 -8.10 19.75 20.93
C ARG A 177 -7.27 18.51 21.21
N ARG A 178 -7.75 17.71 22.15
CA ARG A 178 -7.10 16.47 22.61
C ARG A 178 -7.92 15.26 22.19
N VAL A 179 -7.23 14.24 21.67
CA VAL A 179 -7.76 12.93 21.31
C VAL A 179 -6.98 11.88 22.08
N GLN A 180 -7.66 10.96 22.74
CA GLN A 180 -7.01 9.94 23.56
C GLN A 180 -7.48 8.53 23.17
N SER A 181 -6.55 7.58 23.19
CA SER A 181 -6.80 6.15 23.10
C SER A 181 -6.01 5.41 24.20
N ASP A 182 -6.13 4.09 24.25
CA ASP A 182 -5.29 3.25 25.13
C ASP A 182 -3.79 3.31 24.76
N LEU A 183 -3.48 3.64 23.49
CA LEU A 183 -2.11 3.68 22.97
C LEU A 183 -1.43 5.05 23.14
N MET A 184 -2.18 6.15 23.00
CA MET A 184 -1.60 7.49 22.89
C MET A 184 -2.57 8.60 23.27
N GLU A 185 -2.00 9.76 23.58
CA GLU A 185 -2.66 11.05 23.60
C GLU A 185 -2.12 11.92 22.45
N MET A 186 -3.01 12.47 21.64
CA MET A 186 -2.69 13.41 20.56
C MET A 186 -3.34 14.76 20.87
N THR A 187 -2.58 15.85 20.81
CA THR A 187 -3.10 17.21 20.98
C THR A 187 -2.80 18.05 19.75
N PHE A 188 -3.84 18.65 19.17
CA PHE A 188 -3.76 19.68 18.13
C PHE A 188 -3.87 21.06 18.80
N PHE A 189 -2.93 21.96 18.55
CA PHE A 189 -2.89 23.29 19.19
C PHE A 189 -2.19 24.33 18.32
N GLY A 190 -2.64 25.59 18.41
CA GLY A 190 -1.93 26.73 17.80
C GLY A 190 -0.91 27.28 18.79
N PRO A 191 0.40 27.26 18.49
CA PRO A 191 1.41 27.85 19.38
C PRO A 191 1.42 29.38 19.26
N GLU A 192 2.09 30.07 20.19
CA GLU A 192 2.22 31.53 20.17
C GLU A 192 2.88 32.06 18.89
N GLN A 193 3.82 31.31 18.31
CA GLN A 193 4.53 31.63 17.08
C GLN A 193 3.68 31.44 15.80
N GLY A 194 2.44 30.96 15.92
CA GLY A 194 1.53 30.71 14.79
C GLY A 194 1.65 29.32 14.16
N GLY A 195 0.74 29.03 13.23
CA GLY A 195 0.58 27.70 12.64
C GLY A 195 -0.25 26.74 13.51
N LEU A 196 -0.22 25.46 13.14
CA LEU A 196 -0.84 24.36 13.88
C LEU A 196 0.25 23.36 14.26
N LYS A 197 0.38 23.02 15.54
CA LYS A 197 1.22 21.93 16.02
C LYS A 197 0.37 20.73 16.41
N VAL A 198 0.94 19.54 16.20
CA VAL A 198 0.50 18.31 16.88
C VAL A 198 1.52 17.94 17.95
N ARG A 199 1.04 17.33 19.03
CA ARG A 199 1.85 16.71 20.08
C ARG A 199 1.33 15.30 20.34
N LEU A 200 2.20 14.30 20.26
CA LEU A 200 1.94 12.93 20.69
C LEU A 200 2.62 12.65 22.04
N LYS A 201 1.89 12.00 22.94
CA LYS A 201 2.42 11.38 24.16
C LYS A 201 1.95 9.92 24.26
N PRO A 202 2.73 9.01 24.90
CA PRO A 202 2.28 7.65 25.14
C PRO A 202 1.07 7.61 26.07
N GLY A 203 0.21 6.61 25.88
CA GLY A 203 -0.90 6.30 26.77
C GLY A 203 -0.43 5.71 28.11
N ALA A 204 -1.36 5.55 29.05
CA ALA A 204 -1.03 5.11 30.41
C ALA A 204 -0.30 3.74 30.48
N LYS A 205 -0.54 2.86 29.50
CA LYS A 205 -0.01 1.49 29.41
C LYS A 205 1.06 1.29 28.33
N THR A 206 1.41 2.33 27.59
CA THR A 206 2.43 2.29 26.53
C THR A 206 3.63 3.18 26.88
N GLU A 207 4.75 2.91 26.23
CA GLU A 207 5.96 3.72 26.25
C GLU A 207 6.47 3.89 24.81
N ILE A 208 7.33 4.89 24.58
CA ILE A 208 7.99 5.07 23.29
C ILE A 208 9.38 4.44 23.37
N VAL A 209 9.71 3.59 22.41
CA VAL A 209 11.06 3.04 22.22
C VAL A 209 11.63 3.59 20.92
N ARG A 210 12.76 4.32 21.01
CA ARG A 210 13.60 4.65 19.86
C ARG A 210 14.41 3.42 19.47
N VAL A 211 14.35 3.04 18.21
CA VAL A 211 15.10 1.94 17.61
C VAL A 211 16.15 2.53 16.69
N ASP A 212 17.40 2.19 16.97
CA ASP A 212 18.55 2.65 16.21
C ASP A 212 18.74 1.80 14.95
N LEU A 213 18.56 2.41 13.78
CA LEU A 213 18.76 1.75 12.49
C LEU A 213 20.23 1.72 12.05
N THR A 214 21.12 2.48 12.70
CA THR A 214 22.53 2.58 12.28
C THR A 214 23.32 1.29 12.49
N GLY A 215 22.79 0.37 13.30
CA GLY A 215 23.30 -0.99 13.46
C GLY A 215 23.22 -1.88 12.21
N ASP A 216 22.45 -1.50 11.18
CA ASP A 216 22.38 -2.23 9.90
C ASP A 216 22.71 -1.32 8.69
N PRO A 217 23.94 -1.42 8.13
CA PRO A 217 24.35 -0.67 6.94
C PRO A 217 23.54 -1.00 5.68
N ALA A 218 22.98 -2.21 5.55
CA ALA A 218 22.14 -2.57 4.40
C ALA A 218 20.76 -1.89 4.48
N LEU A 219 20.23 -1.75 5.69
CA LEU A 219 19.02 -0.97 5.94
C LEU A 219 19.24 0.53 5.64
N LEU A 220 20.34 1.12 6.12
CA LEU A 220 20.68 2.52 5.83
C LEU A 220 20.82 2.79 4.33
N GLU A 221 21.50 1.92 3.58
CA GLU A 221 21.66 2.10 2.13
C GLU A 221 20.32 1.88 1.40
N TYR A 222 19.46 0.97 1.85
CA TYR A 222 18.10 0.82 1.32
C TYR A 222 17.26 2.09 1.54
N ILE A 223 17.30 2.68 2.74
CA ILE A 223 16.61 3.95 3.06
C ILE A 223 17.12 5.07 2.13
N LYS A 224 18.43 5.16 1.93
CA LYS A 224 19.05 6.15 1.06
C LYS A 224 18.65 5.98 -0.41
N GLN A 225 18.47 4.75 -0.89
CA GLN A 225 18.05 4.46 -2.27
C GLN A 225 16.54 4.63 -2.50
N HIS A 226 15.70 4.32 -1.51
CA HIS A 226 14.25 4.23 -1.66
C HIS A 226 13.44 5.27 -0.87
N GLY A 227 14.06 6.06 0.02
CA GLY A 227 13.39 6.94 0.98
C GLY A 227 12.33 7.85 0.38
N THR A 228 12.64 8.57 -0.70
CA THR A 228 11.68 9.45 -1.40
C THR A 228 10.48 8.67 -1.95
N GLN A 229 10.70 7.45 -2.46
CA GLN A 229 9.63 6.60 -2.99
C GLN A 229 8.75 6.02 -1.87
N LEU A 230 9.35 5.74 -0.71
CA LEU A 230 8.65 5.30 0.49
C LEU A 230 7.83 6.45 1.10
N ASP A 231 8.33 7.68 1.07
CA ASP A 231 7.66 8.86 1.65
C ASP A 231 6.49 9.38 0.82
N GLN A 232 6.55 9.24 -0.51
CA GLN A 232 5.56 9.81 -1.42
C GLN A 232 4.08 9.52 -1.07
N PRO A 233 3.66 8.29 -0.68
CA PRO A 233 2.27 8.01 -0.30
C PRO A 233 1.85 8.76 0.97
N ARG A 234 2.68 8.72 2.02
CA ARG A 234 2.46 9.44 3.28
C ARG A 234 2.35 10.94 3.04
N TYR A 235 3.27 11.49 2.24
CA TYR A 235 3.28 12.90 1.91
C TYR A 235 1.99 13.33 1.16
N THR A 236 1.59 12.57 0.13
CA THR A 236 0.38 12.83 -0.63
C THR A 236 -0.89 12.70 0.22
N GLU A 237 -0.97 11.70 1.10
CA GLU A 237 -2.07 11.56 2.06
C GLU A 237 -2.11 12.76 3.03
N LEU A 238 -0.98 13.07 3.67
CA LEU A 238 -0.88 14.15 4.66
C LEU A 238 -1.30 15.51 4.09
N GLN A 239 -0.84 15.85 2.88
CA GLN A 239 -1.22 17.11 2.22
C GLN A 239 -2.73 17.17 1.94
N SER A 240 -3.30 16.11 1.36
CA SER A 240 -4.75 16.05 1.08
C SER A 240 -5.60 16.09 2.36
N GLN A 241 -5.13 15.46 3.43
CA GLN A 241 -5.84 15.41 4.70
C GLN A 241 -5.72 16.72 5.48
N LEU A 242 -4.58 17.43 5.40
CA LEU A 242 -4.44 18.79 5.90
C LEU A 242 -5.35 19.77 5.16
N GLU A 243 -5.42 19.73 3.83
CA GLU A 243 -6.32 20.57 3.03
C GLU A 243 -7.79 20.37 3.45
N ALA A 244 -8.21 19.11 3.56
CA ALA A 244 -9.54 18.74 4.04
C ALA A 244 -9.79 19.24 5.47
N PHE A 245 -8.84 19.04 6.39
CA PHE A 245 -8.94 19.50 7.78
C PHE A 245 -9.17 21.01 7.89
N TYR A 246 -8.34 21.83 7.22
CA TYR A 246 -8.51 23.29 7.28
C TYR A 246 -9.83 23.73 6.64
N THR A 247 -10.24 23.09 5.54
CA THR A 247 -11.51 23.38 4.85
C THR A 247 -12.72 23.03 5.72
N ASP A 248 -12.76 21.82 6.26
CA ASP A 248 -13.85 21.30 7.10
C ASP A 248 -13.93 22.05 8.43
N TRP A 249 -12.79 22.39 9.04
CA TRP A 249 -12.73 23.13 10.30
C TRP A 249 -13.13 24.59 10.12
N ASN A 250 -12.69 25.26 9.04
CA ASN A 250 -13.15 26.61 8.73
C ASN A 250 -14.67 26.64 8.47
N ARG A 251 -15.22 25.67 7.73
CA ARG A 251 -16.68 25.55 7.57
C ARG A 251 -17.39 25.42 8.92
N PHE A 252 -16.89 24.56 9.82
CA PHE A 252 -17.42 24.43 11.18
C PHE A 252 -17.35 25.74 11.99
N LEU A 253 -16.30 26.55 11.83
CA LEU A 253 -16.18 27.86 12.50
C LEU A 253 -17.18 28.90 11.97
N GLN A 254 -17.50 28.87 10.68
CA GLN A 254 -18.41 29.84 10.03
C GLN A 254 -19.90 29.46 10.16
N GLU A 255 -20.22 28.18 9.94
CA GLU A 255 -21.60 27.67 9.84
C GLU A 255 -22.08 26.97 11.13
N GLY A 256 -21.15 26.59 12.02
CA GLY A 256 -21.43 25.68 13.13
C GLY A 256 -21.63 24.23 12.67
N GLY A 257 -22.36 23.45 13.48
CA GLY A 257 -22.70 22.06 13.17
C GLY A 257 -21.87 21.02 13.94
N PRO A 258 -21.74 19.78 13.42
CA PRO A 258 -20.95 18.74 14.08
C PRO A 258 -19.45 19.07 14.00
N MET A 259 -18.73 18.82 15.09
CA MET A 259 -17.27 18.95 15.11
C MET A 259 -16.63 17.94 14.14
N PRO A 260 -15.62 18.34 13.33
CA PRO A 260 -14.90 17.42 12.45
C PRO A 260 -14.23 16.27 13.22
N ASP A 261 -14.11 15.09 12.59
CA ASP A 261 -13.66 13.86 13.26
C ASP A 261 -12.17 13.87 13.60
N LEU A 262 -11.86 14.34 14.82
CA LEU A 262 -10.53 14.34 15.39
C LEU A 262 -9.90 12.94 15.54
N ILE A 263 -10.67 11.85 15.60
CA ILE A 263 -10.12 10.48 15.65
C ILE A 263 -9.56 10.09 14.28
N ASN A 264 -10.24 10.47 13.20
CA ASN A 264 -9.71 10.33 11.85
C ASN A 264 -8.43 11.15 11.67
N TYR A 265 -8.47 12.45 11.95
CA TYR A 265 -7.30 13.33 11.78
C TYR A 265 -6.12 12.99 12.71
N ARG A 266 -6.34 12.38 13.88
CA ARG A 266 -5.27 11.80 14.71
C ARG A 266 -4.40 10.82 13.89
N ASN A 267 -5.04 9.97 13.10
CA ASN A 267 -4.36 8.98 12.28
C ASN A 267 -3.77 9.63 11.02
N THR A 268 -4.59 10.35 10.26
CA THR A 268 -4.23 10.80 8.90
C THR A 268 -3.36 12.06 8.86
N ILE A 269 -3.34 12.87 9.93
CA ILE A 269 -2.50 14.06 10.09
C ILE A 269 -1.56 13.90 11.27
N GLY A 270 -2.08 13.56 12.45
CA GLY A 270 -1.31 13.49 13.70
C GLY A 270 -0.10 12.56 13.57
N LEU A 271 -0.34 11.27 13.33
CA LEU A 271 0.73 10.28 13.13
C LEU A 271 1.54 10.55 11.85
N ASN A 272 0.85 10.73 10.71
CA ASN A 272 1.51 10.93 9.41
C ASN A 272 2.43 12.15 9.36
N SER A 273 2.22 13.18 10.18
CA SER A 273 3.12 14.35 10.25
C SER A 273 4.37 14.11 11.10
N LEU A 274 4.32 13.20 12.08
CA LEU A 274 5.44 12.89 12.97
C LEU A 274 6.39 11.85 12.36
N ILE A 275 5.89 10.94 11.52
CA ILE A 275 6.69 9.90 10.84
C ILE A 275 7.16 10.32 9.45
N GLY A 276 8.23 9.67 8.99
CA GLY A 276 8.71 9.72 7.63
C GLY A 276 8.26 8.51 6.81
N GLY A 277 8.82 8.38 5.61
CA GLY A 277 8.43 7.35 4.66
C GLY A 277 8.67 5.93 5.14
N LEU A 278 9.74 5.68 5.92
CA LEU A 278 10.01 4.34 6.43
C LEU A 278 9.02 3.97 7.55
N GLY A 279 8.84 4.85 8.55
CA GLY A 279 7.90 4.63 9.65
C GLY A 279 6.46 4.40 9.18
N TYR A 280 6.05 5.05 8.09
CA TYR A 280 4.73 4.84 7.48
C TYR A 280 4.54 3.42 6.89
N HIS A 281 5.61 2.76 6.41
CA HIS A 281 5.54 1.37 5.91
C HIS A 281 6.00 0.32 6.93
N MET A 282 6.23 0.68 8.20
CA MET A 282 6.69 -0.24 9.24
C MET A 282 5.73 -0.33 10.43
N GLU A 283 5.60 -1.53 10.99
CA GLU A 283 4.82 -1.79 12.20
C GLU A 283 5.62 -2.61 13.22
N ALA A 284 5.44 -2.31 14.50
CA ALA A 284 5.94 -3.12 15.59
C ALA A 284 4.93 -4.22 15.96
N ARG A 285 5.41 -5.41 16.29
CA ARG A 285 4.58 -6.51 16.82
C ARG A 285 5.07 -6.99 18.18
N VAL A 286 4.16 -6.94 19.15
CA VAL A 286 4.35 -7.45 20.52
C VAL A 286 3.20 -8.40 20.82
N ASN A 287 3.50 -9.68 21.13
CA ASN A 287 2.49 -10.70 21.45
C ASN A 287 1.35 -10.79 20.42
N ASN A 288 1.70 -10.78 19.12
CA ASN A 288 0.75 -10.79 17.99
C ASN A 288 -0.22 -9.60 17.91
N ARG A 289 0.08 -8.49 18.61
CA ARG A 289 -0.60 -7.19 18.47
C ARG A 289 0.29 -6.21 17.72
N VAL A 290 -0.32 -5.44 16.84
CA VAL A 290 0.33 -4.40 16.02
C VAL A 290 0.37 -3.08 16.79
N PHE A 291 1.50 -2.38 16.71
CA PHE A 291 1.70 -1.04 17.25
C PHE A 291 2.40 -0.14 16.21
N PRO A 292 2.03 1.15 16.14
CA PRO A 292 2.50 2.04 15.07
C PRO A 292 3.92 2.57 15.32
N CYS A 293 4.65 2.88 14.24
CA CYS A 293 5.68 3.92 14.30
C CYS A 293 5.01 5.27 14.59
N VAL A 294 5.65 6.11 15.40
CA VAL A 294 5.12 7.41 15.84
C VAL A 294 6.09 8.57 15.63
N HIS A 295 7.35 8.31 15.30
CA HIS A 295 8.30 9.32 14.82
C HIS A 295 9.46 8.67 14.06
N ASP A 296 10.05 9.42 13.13
CA ASP A 296 11.30 9.09 12.44
C ASP A 296 12.23 10.30 12.63
N ASP A 297 13.46 10.10 13.12
CA ASP A 297 14.46 11.18 13.24
C ASP A 297 15.52 11.14 12.12
N TYR A 298 16.24 12.25 11.97
CA TYR A 298 17.28 12.41 10.95
C TYR A 298 18.57 11.61 11.25
N ASP A 299 18.73 11.12 12.48
CA ASP A 299 19.88 10.36 12.97
C ASP A 299 19.65 8.84 12.86
N GLY A 300 18.67 8.42 12.04
CA GLY A 300 18.37 7.01 11.78
C GLY A 300 17.62 6.32 12.93
N GLY A 301 16.85 7.06 13.72
CA GLY A 301 15.96 6.51 14.75
C GLY A 301 14.51 6.36 14.27
N LEU A 302 13.90 5.21 14.54
CA LEU A 302 12.44 5.01 14.45
C LEU A 302 11.85 4.83 15.84
N TYR A 303 10.73 5.49 16.12
CA TYR A 303 10.12 5.51 17.44
C TYR A 303 8.81 4.73 17.38
N PHE A 304 8.71 3.65 18.15
CA PHE A 304 7.50 2.83 18.22
C PHE A 304 6.82 3.00 19.57
N LEU A 305 5.50 3.12 19.58
CA LEU A 305 4.74 2.86 20.80
C LEU A 305 4.73 1.36 21.06
N VAL A 306 5.04 0.95 22.27
CA VAL A 306 4.96 -0.46 22.70
C VAL A 306 4.35 -0.54 24.10
N PRO A 307 3.83 -1.71 24.55
CA PRO A 307 3.41 -1.88 25.94
C PRO A 307 4.55 -1.60 26.92
N LYS A 308 4.25 -0.98 28.06
CA LYS A 308 5.25 -0.72 29.11
C LYS A 308 5.92 -2.01 29.58
N GLY A 309 7.24 -1.98 29.71
CA GLY A 309 8.07 -3.12 30.09
C GLY A 309 8.37 -4.07 28.93
N THR A 310 8.16 -3.65 27.67
CA THR A 310 8.54 -4.46 26.50
C THR A 310 10.06 -4.62 26.48
N LEU A 311 10.55 -5.86 26.54
CA LEU A 311 11.98 -6.19 26.47
C LEU A 311 12.44 -6.50 25.04
N GLN A 312 11.54 -7.03 24.21
CA GLN A 312 11.80 -7.42 22.82
C GLN A 312 10.52 -7.29 21.99
N PHE A 313 10.65 -6.89 20.73
CA PHE A 313 9.56 -6.89 19.75
C PHE A 313 10.07 -7.14 18.34
N GLU A 314 9.18 -7.48 17.40
CA GLU A 314 9.51 -7.52 15.98
C GLU A 314 9.13 -6.20 15.31
N ILE A 315 9.91 -5.72 14.34
CA ILE A 315 9.45 -4.73 13.34
C ILE A 315 9.44 -5.40 11.98
N LEU A 316 8.40 -5.14 11.19
CA LEU A 316 8.28 -5.61 9.82
C LEU A 316 7.51 -4.60 8.98
N GLY A 317 7.51 -4.81 7.67
CA GLY A 317 6.68 -4.00 6.79
C GLY A 317 5.18 -4.19 7.05
N SER A 318 4.43 -3.10 7.02
CA SER A 318 2.97 -3.12 7.12
C SER A 318 2.33 -3.67 5.85
N GLN A 319 1.26 -4.47 6.01
CA GLN A 319 0.49 -4.99 4.86
C GLN A 319 -0.53 -3.95 4.40
N MET A 320 -0.43 -3.52 3.14
CA MET A 320 -1.45 -2.65 2.52
C MET A 320 -2.71 -3.46 2.16
N GLU A 321 -3.82 -2.77 1.88
CA GLU A 321 -5.13 -3.38 1.57
C GLU A 321 -5.11 -4.39 0.41
N ASN A 322 -4.13 -4.28 -0.50
CA ASN A 322 -3.91 -5.17 -1.63
C ASN A 322 -3.00 -6.38 -1.30
N GLY A 323 -2.63 -6.58 -0.03
CA GLY A 323 -1.73 -7.63 0.44
C GLY A 323 -0.25 -7.39 0.18
N TRP A 324 0.13 -6.30 -0.52
CA TRP A 324 1.53 -5.99 -0.77
C TRP A 324 2.18 -5.32 0.44
N THR A 325 3.42 -5.70 0.71
CA THR A 325 4.27 -5.07 1.73
C THR A 325 5.32 -4.23 1.01
N LYS A 326 5.36 -2.91 1.26
CA LYS A 326 6.28 -2.00 0.54
C LYS A 326 7.72 -2.07 1.06
N PHE A 327 7.86 -2.26 2.37
CA PHE A 327 9.12 -2.54 3.02
C PHE A 327 9.27 -4.06 3.25
N PRO A 328 10.21 -4.75 2.60
CA PRO A 328 10.29 -6.22 2.67
C PRO A 328 11.06 -6.73 3.90
N GLY A 329 11.57 -5.85 4.76
CA GLY A 329 12.45 -6.23 5.87
C GLY A 329 11.71 -6.71 7.13
N LYS A 330 12.43 -7.50 7.94
CA LYS A 330 11.97 -8.01 9.24
C LYS A 330 13.11 -8.00 10.27
N TYR A 331 12.92 -7.22 11.33
CA TYR A 331 13.90 -7.04 12.40
C TYR A 331 13.39 -7.48 13.75
N THR A 332 14.29 -7.98 14.60
CA THR A 332 14.05 -8.19 16.02
C THR A 332 14.70 -7.05 16.81
N VAL A 333 13.94 -6.34 17.62
CA VAL A 333 14.44 -5.24 18.46
C VAL A 333 14.65 -5.75 19.89
N GLN A 334 15.84 -5.51 20.44
CA GLN A 334 16.16 -5.75 21.85
C GLN A 334 16.18 -4.43 22.61
N VAL A 335 15.32 -4.27 23.63
CA VAL A 335 15.11 -3.00 24.35
C VAL A 335 15.96 -2.93 25.61
N THR A 336 17.19 -2.43 25.48
CA THR A 336 18.28 -2.65 26.45
C THR A 336 18.58 -1.48 27.38
N GLN A 337 18.19 -0.24 27.03
CA GLN A 337 18.60 0.98 27.74
C GLN A 337 17.47 2.02 27.84
N GLU A 338 17.71 3.09 28.59
CA GLU A 338 16.95 4.35 28.53
C GLU A 338 17.67 5.31 27.56
N TYR A 339 16.89 5.97 26.70
CA TYR A 339 17.35 7.00 25.79
C TYR A 339 17.23 8.35 26.51
N GLN A 340 18.34 9.08 26.62
CA GLN A 340 18.35 10.47 27.06
C GLN A 340 18.30 11.35 25.81
N GLY A 341 17.25 12.17 25.69
CA GLY A 341 17.21 13.20 24.65
C GLY A 341 18.36 14.21 24.83
N GLN A 342 18.85 14.76 23.71
CA GLN A 342 19.81 15.89 23.69
C GLN A 342 19.12 17.18 23.24
#